data_AF-A0A3B9KZQ9-F1
#
_entry.id   AF-A0A3B9KZQ9-F1
#
_cell.length_a   1.000
_cell.length_b   1.000
_cell.length_c   1.000
_cell.angle_alpha   90.00
_cell.angle_beta   90.00
_cell.angle_gamma   90.00
#
_symmetry.space_group_name_H-M   'P 1'
#
loop_
_entity.id
_entity.type
_entity.pdbx_description
1 polymer ?
#
loop_
_entity_poly.entity_id
_entity_poly.type
_entity_poly.pdbx_seq_one_letter_code
_entity_poly.pdbx_strand_id
1 'polypeptide(L)'
;TTGHKQTDHLRTVALVEMAVAFAVEHLAPGGSFCSKVFQGGATREVLETLKAHFKTVKHIKPPSSRAGSPEIFVVAKGFKGR
;
A
#
# COMPACT_ATOMS: atom_id res chain seq x y z
N THR A 1 -11.28 0.28 13.20
CA THR A 1 -12.06 1.40 12.64
C THR A 1 -12.90 2.00 13.74
N THR A 2 -13.18 3.29 13.67
CA THR A 2 -14.03 4.05 14.62
C THR A 2 -15.50 4.08 14.19
N GLY A 3 -15.79 3.67 12.94
CA GLY A 3 -17.14 3.75 12.37
C GLY A 3 -17.37 5.04 11.59
N HIS A 4 -16.48 6.04 11.73
CA HIS A 4 -16.51 7.26 10.96
C HIS A 4 -15.60 7.14 9.72
N LYS A 5 -16.21 6.91 8.56
CA LYS A 5 -15.52 6.56 7.31
C LYS A 5 -14.38 7.51 6.95
N GLN A 6 -14.57 8.82 7.12
CA GLN A 6 -13.56 9.82 6.76
C GLN A 6 -12.34 9.76 7.68
N THR A 7 -12.56 9.67 9.00
CA THR A 7 -11.47 9.55 9.98
C THR A 7 -10.72 8.23 9.82
N ASP A 8 -11.45 7.14 9.56
CA ASP A 8 -10.84 5.83 9.34
C ASP A 8 -10.02 5.80 8.03
N HIS A 9 -10.48 6.51 6.99
CA HIS A 9 -9.73 6.68 5.74
C HIS A 9 -8.41 7.41 5.98
N LEU A 10 -8.43 8.59 6.63
CA LEU A 10 -7.23 9.37 6.91
C LEU A 10 -6.20 8.60 7.74
N ARG A 11 -6.65 7.87 8.76
CA ARG A 11 -5.76 7.04 9.59
C ARG A 11 -5.11 5.90 8.80
N THR A 12 -5.85 5.31 7.88
CA THR A 12 -5.33 4.23 7.05
C THR A 12 -4.30 4.76 6.05
N VAL A 13 -4.58 5.91 5.44
CA VAL A 13 -3.64 6.59 4.53
C VAL A 13 -2.33 6.90 5.24
N ALA A 14 -2.38 7.57 6.39
CA ALA A 14 -1.19 7.92 7.17
C ALA A 14 -0.38 6.68 7.58
N LEU A 15 -1.05 5.57 7.92
CA LEU A 15 -0.37 4.31 8.24
C LEU A 15 0.37 3.73 7.02
N VAL A 16 -0.24 3.80 5.83
CA VAL A 16 0.38 3.29 4.59
C VAL A 16 1.57 4.16 4.20
N GLU A 17 1.47 5.48 4.31
CA GLU A 17 2.58 6.41 4.05
C GLU A 17 3.79 6.12 4.93
N MET A 18 3.57 5.97 6.25
CA MET A 18 4.61 5.59 7.20
C MET A 18 5.25 4.24 6.85
N ALA A 19 4.43 3.26 6.44
CA ALA A 19 4.92 1.94 6.07
C ALA A 19 5.77 1.98 4.79
N VAL A 20 5.42 2.81 3.81
CA VAL A 20 6.19 3.00 2.58
C VAL A 20 7.51 3.70 2.87
N ALA A 21 7.51 4.76 3.69
CA ALA A 21 8.73 5.43 4.11
C ALA A 21 9.70 4.45 4.79
N PHE A 22 9.20 3.68 5.75
CA PHE A 22 9.99 2.63 6.41
C PHE A 22 10.55 1.61 5.40
N ALA A 23 9.73 1.15 4.47
CA ALA A 23 10.14 0.16 3.47
C ALA A 23 11.25 0.68 2.55
N VAL A 24 11.17 1.95 2.11
CA VAL A 24 12.19 2.58 1.26
C VAL A 24 13.53 2.72 2.00
N GLU A 25 13.50 2.96 3.31
CA GLU A 25 14.71 3.11 4.12
C GLU A 25 15.37 1.77 4.46
N HIS A 26 14.59 0.69 4.61
CA HIS A 26 15.06 -0.55 5.25
C HIS A 26 15.06 -1.79 4.35
N LEU A 27 14.38 -1.78 3.20
CA LEU A 27 14.37 -2.96 2.33
C LEU A 27 15.73 -3.17 1.66
N ALA A 28 16.20 -4.42 1.67
CA ALA A 28 17.30 -4.84 0.82
C ALA A 28 16.90 -4.76 -0.68
N PRO A 29 17.84 -4.50 -1.60
CA PRO A 29 17.59 -4.57 -3.03
C PRO A 29 16.91 -5.89 -3.43
N GLY A 30 15.90 -5.82 -4.29
CA GLY A 30 15.04 -6.95 -4.67
C GLY A 30 13.86 -7.22 -3.74
N GLY A 31 13.80 -6.54 -2.58
CA GLY A 31 12.72 -6.67 -1.59
C GLY A 31 11.32 -6.35 -2.13
N SER A 32 10.30 -6.73 -1.37
CA SER A 32 8.89 -6.49 -1.70
C SER A 32 8.14 -5.82 -0.56
N PHE A 33 7.19 -4.98 -0.91
CA PHE A 33 6.26 -4.31 0.00
C PHE A 33 4.83 -4.74 -0.33
N CYS A 34 4.02 -4.98 0.70
CA CYS A 34 2.62 -5.32 0.58
C CYS A 34 1.85 -4.60 1.69
N SER A 35 0.81 -3.86 1.33
CA SER A 35 -0.06 -3.21 2.31
C SER A 35 -1.52 -3.26 1.89
N LYS A 36 -2.39 -3.34 2.89
CA LYS A 36 -3.83 -3.34 2.74
C LYS A 36 -4.34 -1.89 2.67
N VAL A 37 -5.16 -1.59 1.68
CA VAL A 37 -5.80 -0.28 1.47
C VAL A 37 -7.31 -0.45 1.24
N PHE A 38 -8.09 0.60 1.52
CA PHE A 38 -9.54 0.58 1.33
C PHE A 38 -9.96 0.98 -0.09
N GLN A 39 -11.22 0.74 -0.45
CA GLN A 39 -11.82 1.15 -1.72
C GLN A 39 -11.58 2.66 -1.96
N GLY A 40 -10.86 2.96 -3.04
CA GLY A 40 -10.23 4.27 -3.28
C GLY A 40 -8.74 4.14 -3.63
N GLY A 41 -8.10 3.04 -3.22
CA GLY A 41 -6.68 2.76 -3.52
C GLY A 41 -5.72 3.40 -2.53
N ALA A 42 -4.43 3.16 -2.75
CA ALA A 42 -3.40 3.98 -2.13
C ALA A 42 -3.47 5.41 -2.69
N THR A 43 -3.06 6.41 -1.90
CA THR A 43 -2.99 7.78 -2.38
C THR A 43 -2.06 7.90 -3.58
N ARG A 44 -2.28 8.91 -4.40
CA ARG A 44 -1.44 9.17 -5.58
C ARG A 44 0.04 9.28 -5.20
N GLU A 45 0.33 10.01 -4.13
CA GLU A 45 1.68 10.20 -3.59
C GLU A 45 2.32 8.86 -3.21
N VAL A 46 1.60 8.01 -2.46
CA VAL A 46 2.07 6.66 -2.13
C VAL A 46 2.37 5.84 -3.39
N LEU A 47 1.50 5.87 -4.39
CA LEU A 47 1.71 5.13 -5.64
C LEU A 47 2.90 5.64 -6.44
N GLU A 48 3.12 6.96 -6.46
CA GLU A 48 4.26 7.59 -7.12
C GLU A 48 5.57 7.18 -6.43
N THR A 49 5.64 7.24 -5.10
CA THR A 49 6.79 6.76 -4.33
C THR A 49 7.06 5.28 -4.60
N LEU A 50 6.03 4.42 -4.54
CA LEU A 50 6.20 3.00 -4.82
C LEU A 50 6.70 2.74 -6.25
N LYS A 51 6.21 3.46 -7.27
CA LYS A 51 6.68 3.31 -8.66
C LYS A 51 8.11 3.81 -8.86
N ALA A 52 8.51 4.85 -8.13
CA ALA A 52 9.88 5.34 -8.14
C ALA A 52 10.85 4.27 -7.60
N HIS A 53 10.50 3.60 -6.51
CA HIS A 53 11.41 2.71 -5.79
C HIS A 53 11.30 1.21 -6.13
N PHE A 54 10.24 0.75 -6.80
CA PHE A 54 10.04 -0.67 -7.11
C PHE A 54 9.90 -0.93 -8.61
N LYS A 55 10.25 -2.14 -9.06
CA LYS A 55 10.12 -2.56 -10.47
C LYS A 55 8.67 -2.70 -10.91
N THR A 56 7.81 -3.19 -10.03
CA THR A 56 6.37 -3.37 -10.33
C THR A 56 5.52 -2.98 -9.14
N VAL A 57 4.37 -2.36 -9.41
CA VAL A 57 3.37 -1.97 -8.40
C VAL A 57 2.00 -2.35 -8.92
N LYS A 58 1.22 -3.12 -8.15
CA LYS A 58 -0.11 -3.61 -8.54
C LYS A 58 -1.10 -3.50 -7.40
N HIS A 59 -2.34 -3.16 -7.73
CA HIS A 59 -3.47 -3.40 -6.83
C HIS A 59 -3.97 -4.84 -7.03
N ILE A 60 -4.16 -5.56 -5.93
CA ILE A 60 -4.58 -6.96 -5.94
C ILE A 60 -5.76 -7.13 -4.98
N LYS A 61 -6.84 -7.72 -5.48
CA LYS A 61 -7.92 -8.25 -4.63
C LYS A 61 -7.74 -9.76 -4.49
N PRO A 62 -7.33 -10.27 -3.31
CA PRO A 62 -7.03 -11.68 -3.17
C PRO A 62 -8.32 -12.53 -3.25
N PRO A 63 -8.25 -13.76 -3.77
CA PRO A 63 -9.40 -14.67 -3.87
C PRO A 63 -10.06 -14.99 -2.52
N SER A 64 -9.29 -14.90 -1.43
CA SER A 64 -9.78 -15.08 -0.05
C SER A 64 -10.59 -13.89 0.48
N SER A 65 -10.68 -12.78 -0.26
CA SER A 65 -11.50 -11.63 0.14
C SER A 65 -12.98 -11.97 0.03
N ARG A 66 -13.76 -11.70 1.08
CA ARG A 66 -15.22 -11.87 1.07
C ARG A 66 -15.86 -11.05 -0.06
N ALA A 67 -16.86 -11.63 -0.72
CA ALA A 67 -17.69 -10.91 -1.69
C ALA A 67 -18.35 -9.71 -0.99
N GLY A 68 -18.03 -8.48 -1.40
CA GLY A 68 -18.48 -7.25 -0.76
C GLY A 68 -17.45 -6.54 0.14
N SER A 69 -16.30 -7.15 0.43
CA SER A 69 -15.23 -6.45 1.16
C SER A 69 -14.65 -5.32 0.30
N PRO A 70 -14.51 -4.09 0.83
CA PRO A 70 -13.85 -2.99 0.13
C PRO A 70 -12.32 -3.13 0.07
N GLU A 71 -11.77 -4.21 0.64
CA GLU A 71 -10.34 -4.36 0.87
C GLU A 71 -9.60 -4.79 -0.40
N ILE A 72 -8.53 -4.07 -0.69
CA ILE A 72 -7.58 -4.34 -1.76
C ILE A 72 -6.17 -4.21 -1.19
N PHE A 73 -5.18 -4.81 -1.85
CA PHE A 73 -3.78 -4.71 -1.46
C PHE A 73 -3.00 -3.97 -2.53
N VAL A 74 -2.09 -3.08 -2.12
CA VAL A 74 -1.03 -2.59 -2.99
C VAL A 74 0.20 -3.48 -2.77
N VAL A 75 0.70 -4.07 -3.86
CA VAL A 75 1.86 -4.96 -3.85
C VAL A 75 2.93 -4.37 -4.76
N ALA A 76 4.07 -4.03 -4.17
CA ALA A 76 5.24 -3.52 -4.87
C ALA A 76 6.39 -4.52 -4.78
N LYS A 77 6.99 -4.88 -5.91
CA LYS A 77 8.03 -5.91 -5.99
C LYS A 77 9.29 -5.42 -6.66
N GLY A 78 10.42 -5.95 -6.22
CA GLY A 78 11.72 -5.66 -6.77
C GLY A 78 12.15 -4.25 -6.40
N PHE A 79 12.34 -4.00 -5.10
CA PHE A 79 12.92 -2.76 -4.60
C PHE A 79 14.25 -2.49 -5.30
N LYS A 80 14.43 -1.29 -5.84
CA LYS A 80 15.58 -0.92 -6.67
C LYS A 80 16.85 -0.67 -5.84
N GLY A 81 16.71 -0.41 -4.55
CA GLY A 81 17.80 0.09 -3.69
C GLY A 81 17.78 1.61 -3.58
N ARG A 82 18.77 2.16 -2.88
CA ARG A 82 19.13 3.59 -2.97
C ARG A 82 19.87 3.87 -4.27
#